data_AF-A0A2D3WKQ7-F1
#
_entry.id   AF-A0A2D3WKQ7-F1
#
_cell.length_a   1.000
_cell.length_b   1.000
_cell.length_c   1.000
_cell.angle_alpha   90.00
_cell.angle_beta   90.00
_cell.angle_gamma   90.00
#
_symmetry.space_group_name_H-M   'P 1'
#
loop_
_entity.id
_entity.type
_entity.pdbx_description
1 polymer ?
#
loop_
_entity_poly.entity_id
_entity_poly.type
_entity_poly.pdbx_seq_one_letter_code
_entity_poly.pdbx_strand_id
1 'polypeptide(L)'
;MDRLIRSKKKIIAAGIIGNVIEYYDFALIGFLAVMMGNLFFPSHDPFLSLLGSFGAFAAGMIMRPVGALVFGHIGDRIGRRFALMTSLAL
;
A
#
# COMPACT_ATOMS: atom_id res chain seq x y z
N MET A 1 22.93 25.57 -8.75
CA MET A 1 21.59 25.70 -8.12
C MET A 1 20.53 24.85 -8.84
N ASP A 2 20.43 24.90 -10.17
CA ASP A 2 19.33 24.29 -10.94
C ASP A 2 19.25 22.75 -10.90
N ARG A 3 20.38 22.04 -10.81
CA ARG A 3 20.37 20.56 -10.67
C ARG A 3 19.74 20.11 -9.35
N LEU A 4 19.93 20.84 -8.26
CA LEU A 4 19.33 20.53 -6.96
C LEU A 4 17.81 20.75 -6.99
N ILE A 5 17.33 21.81 -7.65
CA ILE A 5 15.90 22.10 -7.81
C ILE A 5 15.23 21.05 -8.70
N ARG A 6 15.86 20.67 -9.82
CA ARG A 6 15.36 19.62 -10.72
C ARG A 6 15.33 18.25 -10.04
N SER A 7 16.31 17.95 -9.18
CA SER A 7 16.33 16.74 -8.34
C SER A 7 15.19 16.71 -7.33
N LYS A 8 14.95 17.81 -6.59
CA LYS A 8 13.84 17.90 -5.62
C LYS A 8 12.47 17.68 -6.27
N LYS A 9 12.21 18.30 -7.45
CA LYS A 9 10.97 18.09 -8.19
C LYS A 9 10.75 16.62 -8.57
N LYS A 10 11.82 15.92 -8.97
CA LYS A 10 11.76 14.49 -9.31
C LYS A 10 11.45 13.62 -8.09
N ILE A 11 12.03 13.93 -6.93
CA ILE A 11 11.76 13.21 -5.67
C ILE A 11 10.30 13.40 -5.24
N ILE A 12 9.79 14.63 -5.30
CA ILE A 12 8.39 14.94 -4.95
C ILE A 12 7.44 14.21 -5.91
N ALA A 13 7.70 14.28 -7.22
CA ALA A 13 6.88 13.57 -8.20
C ALA A 13 6.88 12.06 -7.97
N ALA A 14 8.02 11.45 -7.65
CA ALA A 14 8.11 10.03 -7.32
C ALA A 14 7.27 9.68 -6.07
N GLY A 15 7.29 10.52 -5.03
CA GLY A 15 6.45 10.34 -3.85
C GLY A 15 4.95 10.46 -4.15
N ILE A 16 4.55 11.41 -4.99
CA ILE A 16 3.16 11.57 -5.42
C ILE A 16 2.69 10.34 -6.21
N ILE A 17 3.49 9.87 -7.17
CA ILE A 17 3.16 8.70 -7.98
C ILE A 17 2.99 7.46 -7.07
N GLY A 18 3.91 7.26 -6.13
CA GLY A 18 3.80 6.17 -5.15
C GLY A 18 2.50 6.24 -4.35
N ASN A 19 2.14 7.43 -3.86
CA ASN A 19 0.90 7.62 -3.09
C ASN A 19 -0.35 7.38 -3.96
N VAL A 20 -0.35 7.80 -5.23
CA VAL A 20 -1.46 7.55 -6.15
C VAL A 20 -1.62 6.06 -6.42
N ILE A 21 -0.53 5.32 -6.61
CA ILE A 21 -0.57 3.86 -6.81
C ILE A 21 -1.17 3.18 -5.58
N GLU A 22 -0.76 3.59 -4.38
CA GLU A 22 -1.29 3.03 -3.13
C GLU A 22 -2.81 3.29 -2.99
N TYR A 23 -3.25 4.52 -3.27
CA TYR A 23 -4.68 4.86 -3.24
C TYR A 23 -5.50 4.16 -4.32
N TYR A 24 -4.91 3.95 -5.50
CA TYR A 24 -5.55 3.23 -6.59
C TYR A 24 -5.86 1.78 -6.19
N ASP A 25 -4.91 1.10 -5.55
CA ASP A 25 -5.10 -0.27 -5.07
C ASP A 25 -6.20 -0.34 -3.99
N PHE A 26 -6.19 0.57 -3.01
CA PHE A 26 -7.26 0.62 -2.00
C PHE A 26 -8.65 0.85 -2.60
N ALA A 27 -8.75 1.76 -3.57
CA ALA A 27 -10.01 2.03 -4.26
C ALA A 27 -10.48 0.80 -5.05
N LEU A 28 -9.57 0.09 -5.72
CA LEU A 28 -9.89 -1.13 -6.46
C LEU A 28 -10.40 -2.24 -5.54
N ILE A 29 -9.73 -2.51 -4.41
CA ILE A 29 -10.17 -3.55 -3.48
C ILE A 29 -11.56 -3.22 -2.92
N GLY A 30 -11.82 -1.95 -2.57
CA GLY A 30 -13.13 -1.50 -2.13
C GLY A 30 -14.21 -1.66 -3.21
N PHE A 31 -13.91 -1.29 -4.46
CA PHE A 31 -14.82 -1.44 -5.59
C PHE A 31 -15.13 -2.91 -5.90
N LEU A 32 -14.13 -3.78 -5.80
CA LEU A 32 -14.23 -5.21 -6.09
C LEU A 32 -14.62 -6.06 -4.87
N ALA A 33 -14.92 -5.46 -3.71
CA ALA A 33 -15.10 -6.18 -2.45
C ALA A 33 -16.16 -7.29 -2.52
N VAL A 34 -17.27 -7.06 -3.23
CA VAL A 34 -18.31 -8.10 -3.41
C VAL A 34 -17.78 -9.29 -4.24
N MET A 35 -17.06 -9.00 -5.31
CA MET A 35 -16.47 -10.03 -6.18
C MET A 35 -15.39 -10.81 -5.43
N MET A 36 -14.50 -10.11 -4.72
CA MET A 36 -13.45 -10.70 -3.88
C MET A 36 -14.03 -11.53 -2.74
N GLY A 37 -15.10 -11.07 -2.10
CA GLY A 37 -15.81 -11.81 -1.07
C GLY A 37 -16.33 -13.14 -1.58
N ASN A 38 -17.00 -13.15 -2.73
CA ASN A 38 -17.53 -14.38 -3.31
C ASN A 38 -16.44 -15.35 -3.81
N LEU A 39 -15.31 -14.83 -4.29
CA LEU A 39 -14.20 -15.67 -4.79
C LEU A 39 -13.34 -16.25 -3.66
N PHE A 40 -12.96 -15.43 -2.68
CA PHE A 40 -11.96 -15.79 -1.67
C PHE A 40 -12.59 -16.17 -0.32
N PHE A 41 -13.82 -15.74 -0.03
CA PHE A 41 -14.53 -16.01 1.22
C PHE A 41 -15.93 -16.59 0.93
N PRO A 42 -16.07 -17.68 0.16
CA PRO A 42 -17.38 -18.21 -0.21
C PRO A 42 -18.15 -18.66 1.03
N SER A 43 -19.38 -18.16 1.17
CA SER A 43 -20.31 -18.49 2.26
C SER A 43 -21.73 -18.68 1.72
N HIS A 44 -22.56 -19.37 2.50
CA HIS A 44 -24.00 -19.49 2.23
C HIS A 44 -24.74 -18.17 2.45
N ASP A 45 -24.17 -17.27 3.24
CA ASP A 45 -24.68 -15.93 3.47
C ASP A 45 -23.80 -14.90 2.71
N PRO A 46 -24.35 -14.19 1.71
CA PRO A 46 -23.63 -13.14 0.98
C PRO A 46 -23.03 -12.05 1.90
N PHE A 47 -23.65 -11.80 3.05
CA PHE A 47 -23.14 -10.84 4.03
C PHE A 47 -21.80 -11.30 4.62
N LEU A 48 -21.66 -12.58 4.95
CA LEU A 48 -20.42 -13.14 5.49
C LEU A 48 -19.29 -13.13 4.46
N SER A 49 -19.59 -13.39 3.19
CA SER A 49 -18.61 -13.29 2.10
C SER A 49 -18.07 -11.87 1.95
N LEU A 50 -18.96 -10.87 1.98
CA LEU A 50 -18.59 -9.46 1.92
C LEU A 50 -17.78 -9.03 3.15
N LEU A 51 -18.19 -9.48 4.34
CA LEU A 51 -17.47 -9.22 5.59
C LEU A 51 -16.04 -9.79 5.54
N GLY A 52 -15.86 -10.97 4.97
CA GLY A 52 -14.53 -11.56 4.74
C GLY A 52 -13.64 -10.67 3.87
N SER A 53 -14.16 -10.15 2.75
CA SER A 53 -13.41 -9.24 1.88
C SER A 53 -13.02 -7.94 2.57
N PHE A 54 -13.93 -7.33 3.35
CA PHE A 54 -13.60 -6.13 4.12
C PHE A 54 -12.65 -6.45 5.29
N GLY A 55 -12.72 -7.65 5.86
CA GLY A 55 -11.76 -8.13 6.86
C GLY A 55 -10.34 -8.22 6.30
N ALA A 56 -10.19 -8.73 5.08
CA ALA A 56 -8.90 -8.74 4.37
C ALA A 56 -8.38 -7.32 4.10
N PHE A 57 -9.26 -6.41 3.67
CA PHE A 57 -8.93 -4.99 3.51
C PHE A 57 -8.45 -4.35 4.82
N ALA A 58 -9.17 -4.59 5.92
CA ALA A 58 -8.79 -4.11 7.24
C ALA A 58 -7.43 -4.68 7.71
N ALA A 59 -7.18 -5.97 7.47
CA ALA A 59 -5.88 -6.58 7.75
C ALA A 59 -4.74 -5.90 6.97
N GLY A 60 -4.95 -5.61 5.68
CA GLY A 60 -4.00 -4.84 4.87
C GLY A 60 -3.71 -3.45 5.45
N MET A 61 -4.74 -2.75 5.93
CA MET A 61 -4.58 -1.44 6.58
C MET A 61 -3.78 -1.51 7.89
N ILE A 62 -3.93 -2.58 8.68
CA ILE A 62 -3.12 -2.83 9.89
C ILE A 62 -1.67 -3.16 9.52
N MET A 63 -1.40 -3.77 8.37
CA MET A 63 -0.02 -4.01 7.94
C MET A 63 0.73 -2.73 7.56
N ARG A 64 0.06 -1.62 7.28
CA ARG A 64 0.71 -0.33 6.97
C ARG A 64 1.55 0.22 8.14
N PRO A 65 1.03 0.37 9.38
CA PRO A 65 1.86 0.78 10.51
C PRO A 65 2.97 -0.23 10.83
N VAL A 66 2.72 -1.53 10.63
CA VAL A 66 3.77 -2.56 10.80
C VAL A 66 4.89 -2.35 9.77
N GLY A 67 4.55 -2.17 8.50
CA GLY A 67 5.51 -1.86 7.44
C GLY A 67 6.24 -0.54 7.70
N ALA A 68 5.53 0.49 8.19
CA ALA A 68 6.15 1.76 8.55
C ALA A 68 7.17 1.62 9.67
N LEU A 69 6.91 0.79 10.69
CA LEU A 69 7.88 0.51 11.76
C LEU A 69 9.11 -0.24 11.22
N VAL A 70 8.90 -1.27 10.40
CA VAL A 70 9.99 -2.09 9.85
C VAL A 70 10.83 -1.30 8.84
N PHE A 71 10.22 -0.79 7.77
CA PHE A 71 10.92 -0.05 6.73
C PHE A 71 11.37 1.34 7.19
N GLY A 72 10.69 1.94 8.18
CA GLY A 72 11.16 3.16 8.85
C GLY A 72 12.46 2.91 9.61
N HIS A 73 12.52 1.85 10.42
CA HIS A 73 13.74 1.47 11.11
C HIS A 73 14.90 1.16 10.16
N ILE A 74 14.64 0.43 9.07
CA ILE A 74 15.62 0.13 8.02
C ILE A 74 16.07 1.44 7.33
N GLY A 75 15.14 2.35 7.05
CA GLY A 75 15.43 3.64 6.44
C GLY A 75 16.32 4.53 7.30
N ASP A 76 16.14 4.48 8.62
CA ASP A 76 16.94 5.24 9.59
C ASP A 76 18.32 4.63 9.83
N ARG A 77 18.47 3.30 9.75
CA ARG A 77 19.74 2.58 9.98
C ARG A 77 20.61 2.42 8.74
N ILE A 78 20.01 2.02 7.62
CA ILE A 78 20.70 1.58 6.38
C ILE A 78 20.55 2.62 5.26
N GLY A 79 19.60 3.54 5.40
CA GLY A 79 19.39 4.67 4.51
C GLY A 79 18.08 4.58 3.71
N ARG A 80 17.43 5.73 3.55
CA ARG A 80 16.08 5.86 2.98
C ARG A 80 15.95 5.32 1.56
N ARG A 81 17.00 5.45 0.73
CA ARG A 81 17.01 4.92 -0.65
C ARG A 81 16.96 3.39 -0.67
N PHE A 82 17.71 2.75 0.24
CA PHE A 82 17.74 1.29 0.34
C PHE A 82 16.37 0.78 0.78
N ALA A 83 15.80 1.37 1.85
CA ALA A 83 14.46 1.03 2.35
C ALA A 83 13.39 1.12 1.26
N LEU A 84 13.40 2.20 0.47
CA LEU A 84 12.48 2.41 -0.66
C LEU A 84 12.61 1.35 -1.76
N MET A 85 13.84 0.94 -2.11
CA MET A 85 14.02 -0.09 -3.12
C MET A 85 13.60 -1.46 -2.61
N THR A 86 13.90 -1.79 -1.35
CA THR A 86 13.47 -3.05 -0.75
C THR A 86 11.95 -3.15 -0.61
N SER A 87 11.26 -2.06 -0.27
CA SER A 87 9.79 -2.08 -0.16
C SER A 87 9.07 -2.19 -1.51
N LEU A 88 9.76 -1.88 -2.61
CA LEU A 88 9.22 -2.03 -3.97
C LEU A 88 9.54 -3.40 -4.59
N ALA A 89 10.60 -4.07 -4.10
CA ALA A 89 11.05 -5.36 -4.62
C ALA A 89 10.36 -6.55 -3.96
N LEU A 90 9.89 -6.37 -2.72
CA LEU A 90 9.05 -7.32 -1.98
C LEU A 90 7.58 -7.12 -2.36
#